data_AF-A0A0N8TDG5-F1
#
_entry.id   AF-A0A0N8TDG5-F1
#
_cell.length_a   1.000
_cell.length_b   1.000
_cell.length_c   1.000
_cell.angle_alpha   90.00
_cell.angle_beta   90.00
_cell.angle_gamma   90.00
#
_symmetry.space_group_name_H-M   'P 1'
#
loop_
_entity.id
_entity.type
_entity.pdbx_description
1 polymer ?
#
loop_
_entity_poly.entity_id
_entity_poly.type
_entity_poly.pdbx_seq_one_letter_code
_entity_poly.pdbx_strand_id
1 'polypeptide(L)'
;MLSTYAQAAGTASEQANVEVMIRQLNALEAVAQRSVDLPQDPAQRYHLDYPRLVSDIARIRQGLQDYLSPSRAQPRDPVDISGQYNVSGDHTP
;
A
#
# COMPACT_ATOMS: atom_id res chain seq x y z
N MET A 1 6.63 38.14 -0.89
CA MET A 1 6.61 37.43 0.41
C MET A 1 5.38 36.54 0.59
N LEU A 2 4.15 36.98 0.24
CA LEU A 2 2.91 36.18 0.40
C LEU A 2 2.91 34.81 -0.33
N SER A 3 3.51 34.72 -1.52
CA SER A 3 3.54 33.47 -2.30
C SER A 3 4.31 32.33 -1.63
N THR A 4 5.36 32.63 -0.86
CA THR A 4 6.19 31.59 -0.21
C THR A 4 5.46 30.93 0.96
N TYR A 5 4.67 31.71 1.71
CA TYR A 5 3.86 31.18 2.82
C TYR A 5 2.71 30.31 2.34
N ALA A 6 2.05 30.68 1.24
CA ALA A 6 1.00 29.87 0.64
C ALA A 6 1.54 28.52 0.12
N GLN A 7 2.73 28.52 -0.49
CA GLN A 7 3.40 27.29 -0.92
C GLN A 7 3.80 26.42 0.28
N ALA A 8 4.37 27.02 1.34
CA ALA A 8 4.72 26.28 2.55
C ALA A 8 3.50 25.67 3.25
N ALA A 9 2.38 26.40 3.32
CA ALA A 9 1.11 25.89 3.87
C ALA A 9 0.52 24.76 3.00
N GLY A 10 0.61 24.88 1.67
CA GLY A 10 0.22 23.84 0.73
C GLY A 10 1.04 22.55 0.93
N THR A 11 2.37 22.67 1.03
CA THR A 11 3.25 21.52 1.28
C THR A 11 3.02 20.89 2.65
N ALA A 12 2.73 21.68 3.69
CA ALA A 12 2.45 21.15 5.02
C ALA A 12 1.13 20.38 5.06
N SER A 13 0.10 20.86 4.35
CA SER A 13 -1.17 20.16 4.16
C SER A 13 -0.98 18.85 3.40
N GLU A 14 -0.18 18.87 2.34
CA GLU A 14 0.14 17.67 1.56
C GLU A 14 0.89 16.62 2.40
N GLN A 15 1.93 17.01 3.14
CA GLN A 15 2.65 16.12 4.04
C GLN A 15 1.71 15.46 5.06
N ALA A 16 0.85 16.26 5.71
CA ALA A 16 -0.11 15.74 6.68
C ALA A 16 -1.09 14.74 6.05
N ASN A 17 -1.56 15.00 4.82
CA ASN A 17 -2.43 14.08 4.09
C ASN A 17 -1.73 12.75 3.76
N VAL A 18 -0.47 12.81 3.30
CA VAL A 18 0.31 11.60 3.00
C VAL A 18 0.58 10.78 4.26
N GLU A 19 0.87 11.43 5.39
CA GLU A 19 0.99 10.74 6.67
C GLU A 19 -0.30 10.04 7.11
N VAL A 20 -1.47 10.64 6.84
CA VAL A 20 -2.77 9.99 7.08
C VAL A 20 -2.90 8.73 6.21
N MET A 21 -2.56 8.81 4.93
CA MET A 21 -2.60 7.67 4.01
C MET A 21 -1.68 6.53 4.49
N ILE A 22 -0.46 6.84 4.93
CA ILE A 22 0.48 5.84 5.48
C ILE A 22 -0.12 5.14 6.70
N ARG A 23 -0.76 5.87 7.62
CA ARG A 23 -1.42 5.26 8.79
C ARG A 23 -2.58 4.34 8.40
N GLN A 24 -3.35 4.72 7.39
CA GLN A 24 -4.43 3.88 6.86
C GLN A 24 -3.89 2.60 6.20
N LEU A 25 -2.81 2.69 5.43
CA LEU A 25 -2.14 1.54 4.84
C LEU A 25 -1.60 0.58 5.92
N ASN A 26 -1.00 1.10 7.00
CA ASN A 26 -0.58 0.27 8.14
C ASN A 26 -1.75 -0.48 8.78
N ALA A 27 -2.90 0.19 8.94
CA ALA A 27 -4.09 -0.45 9.50
C ALA A 27 -4.63 -1.55 8.57
N LEU A 28 -4.63 -1.31 7.26
CA LEU A 28 -5.05 -2.28 6.26
C LEU A 28 -4.09 -3.49 6.20
N GLU A 29 -2.78 -3.25 6.20
CA GLU A 29 -1.74 -4.28 6.26
C GLU A 29 -1.93 -5.20 7.47
N ALA A 30 -2.18 -4.61 8.65
CA ALA A 30 -2.41 -5.38 9.87
C ALA A 30 -3.70 -6.21 9.84
N VAL A 31 -4.76 -5.75 9.14
CA VAL A 31 -5.97 -6.55 8.92
C VAL A 31 -5.68 -7.70 7.96
N ALA A 32 -5.04 -7.42 6.82
CA ALA A 32 -4.69 -8.43 5.83
C ALA A 32 -3.75 -9.52 6.40
N GLN A 33 -2.73 -9.12 7.18
CA GLN A 33 -1.79 -10.03 7.79
C GLN A 33 -2.46 -11.00 8.77
N ARG A 34 -3.41 -10.53 9.58
CA ARG A 34 -4.20 -11.40 10.47
C ARG A 34 -5.00 -12.43 9.70
N SER A 35 -5.45 -12.10 8.50
CA SER A 35 -6.21 -13.03 7.65
C SER A 35 -5.35 -14.07 6.95
N VAL A 36 -4.04 -13.86 6.80
CA VAL A 36 -3.10 -14.87 6.26
C VAL A 36 -3.10 -16.13 7.14
N ASP A 37 -3.16 -15.94 8.46
CA ASP A 37 -3.08 -17.04 9.43
C ASP A 37 -4.45 -17.69 9.70
N LEU A 38 -5.54 -17.17 9.13
CA LEU A 38 -6.87 -17.73 9.31
C LEU A 38 -7.07 -18.97 8.42
N PRO A 39 -7.72 -20.03 8.94
CA PRO A 39 -8.14 -21.16 8.14
C PRO A 39 -9.01 -20.69 6.97
N GLN A 40 -8.68 -21.12 5.76
CA GLN A 40 -9.51 -20.87 4.59
C GLN A 40 -10.69 -21.83 4.60
N ASP A 41 -11.88 -21.33 4.25
CA ASP A 41 -13.06 -22.17 4.11
C ASP A 41 -12.92 -23.04 2.84
N PRO A 42 -12.84 -24.38 2.97
CA PRO A 42 -12.70 -25.27 1.81
C PRO A 42 -13.92 -25.24 0.87
N ALA A 43 -15.08 -24.73 1.31
CA ALA A 43 -16.23 -24.52 0.44
C ALA A 43 -16.15 -23.25 -0.41
N GLN A 44 -15.20 -22.34 -0.10
CA GLN A 44 -15.09 -21.05 -0.76
C GLN A 44 -14.26 -21.15 -2.05
N ARG A 45 -14.93 -20.96 -3.20
CA ARG A 45 -14.32 -21.13 -4.53
C ARG A 45 -13.25 -20.09 -4.88
N TYR A 46 -13.38 -18.88 -4.33
CA TYR A 46 -12.43 -17.79 -4.50
C TYR A 46 -12.10 -17.17 -3.16
N HIS A 47 -10.80 -17.06 -2.86
CA HIS A 47 -10.31 -16.37 -1.68
C HIS A 47 -9.36 -15.24 -2.09
N LEU A 48 -9.19 -14.28 -1.19
CA LEU A 48 -8.29 -13.16 -1.38
C LEU A 48 -6.85 -13.64 -1.17
N ASP A 49 -5.97 -13.30 -2.10
CA ASP A 49 -4.52 -13.48 -2.00
C ASP A 49 -3.96 -12.50 -0.96
N TYR A 50 -4.17 -12.81 0.31
CA TYR A 50 -3.69 -11.99 1.42
C TYR A 50 -2.16 -11.79 1.39
N PRO A 51 -1.32 -12.80 1.12
CA PRO A 51 0.12 -12.59 0.98
C PRO A 51 0.48 -11.56 -0.08
N ARG A 52 -0.15 -11.63 -1.26
CA ARG A 52 0.07 -10.63 -2.32
C ARG A 52 -0.42 -9.24 -1.93
N LEU A 53 -1.61 -9.15 -1.34
CA LEU A 53 -2.16 -7.89 -0.86
C LEU A 53 -1.24 -7.22 0.17
N VAL A 54 -0.71 -7.97 1.13
CA VAL A 54 0.26 -7.46 2.13
C VAL A 54 1.50 -6.89 1.44
N SER A 55 2.08 -7.64 0.49
CA SER A 55 3.26 -7.18 -0.27
C SER A 55 2.98 -5.88 -1.04
N ASP A 56 1.82 -5.78 -1.69
CA ASP A 56 1.47 -4.61 -2.50
C ASP A 56 1.16 -3.39 -1.61
N ILE A 57 0.50 -3.56 -0.46
CA ILE A 57 0.31 -2.49 0.54
C ILE A 57 1.65 -1.97 1.05
N ALA A 58 2.58 -2.88 1.40
CA ALA A 58 3.92 -2.50 1.86
C ALA A 58 4.69 -1.69 0.82
N ARG A 59 4.55 -2.06 -0.47
CA ARG A 59 5.15 -1.33 -1.60
C ARG A 59 4.58 0.07 -1.76
N ILE A 60 3.26 0.23 -1.69
CA ILE A 60 2.61 1.55 -1.74
C ILE A 60 3.07 2.41 -0.57
N ARG A 61 3.09 1.84 0.64
CA ARG A 61 3.55 2.52 1.84
C ARG A 61 4.99 3.01 1.70
N GLN A 62 5.88 2.18 1.15
CA GLN A 62 7.27 2.56 0.91
C GLN A 62 7.36 3.72 -0.09
N GLY A 63 6.57 3.71 -1.17
CA GLY A 63 6.53 4.80 -2.14
C GLY A 63 6.09 6.14 -1.53
N LEU A 64 5.10 6.12 -0.64
CA LEU A 64 4.66 7.32 0.08
C LEU A 64 5.70 7.81 1.12
N GLN A 65 6.42 6.90 1.77
CA GLN A 65 7.53 7.25 2.67
C GLN A 65 8.71 7.86 1.90
N ASP A 66 9.04 7.30 0.74
CA ASP A 66 10.05 7.84 -0.17
C ASP A 66 9.64 9.24 -0.67
N TYR A 67 8.35 9.48 -0.92
CA TYR A 67 7.83 10.79 -1.29
C TYR A 67 8.02 11.84 -0.19
N LEU A 68 7.81 11.48 1.07
CA LEU A 68 8.04 12.38 2.21
C LEU A 68 9.53 12.62 2.51
N SER A 69 10.39 11.67 2.15
CA SER A 69 11.84 11.72 2.36
C SER A 69 12.61 11.47 1.06
N PRO A 70 12.48 12.36 0.06
CA PRO A 70 13.08 12.13 -1.25
C PRO A 70 14.60 12.06 -1.13
N SER A 71 15.15 10.85 -1.31
CA SER A 71 16.58 10.65 -1.43
C SER A 71 17.06 11.18 -2.78
N ARG A 72 18.26 11.77 -2.84
CA ARG A 72 18.88 12.21 -4.11
C ARG A 72 19.32 11.06 -5.03
N ALA A 73 19.06 9.81 -4.64
CA ALA A 73 19.32 8.66 -5.50
C ALA A 73 18.39 8.67 -6.73
N GLN A 74 18.87 8.15 -7.86
CA GLN A 74 18.13 8.03 -9.13
C GLN A 74 16.72 7.46 -8.93
N PRO A 75 15.76 7.77 -9.84
CA PRO A 75 14.41 7.21 -9.79
C PRO A 75 14.49 5.69 -9.59
N ARG A 76 13.88 5.19 -8.51
CA ARG A 76 13.76 3.75 -8.31
C ARG A 76 12.83 3.22 -9.40
N ASP A 77 13.19 2.07 -9.97
CA ASP A 77 12.32 1.41 -10.95
C ASP A 77 10.91 1.28 -10.36
N PRO A 78 9.86 1.77 -11.07
CA PRO A 78 8.51 1.62 -10.61
C PRO A 78 8.20 0.13 -10.59
N VAL A 79 7.91 -0.41 -9.41
CA VAL A 79 7.54 -1.81 -9.33
C VAL A 79 6.04 -1.95 -9.52
N ASP A 80 5.67 -2.85 -10.43
CA ASP A 80 4.28 -3.16 -10.71
C ASP A 80 3.55 -3.67 -9.47
N ILE A 81 2.35 -3.13 -9.27
CA ILE A 81 1.36 -3.57 -8.28
C ILE A 81 0.29 -4.33 -9.04
N SER A 82 -0.15 -5.45 -8.48
CA SER A 82 -1.17 -6.27 -9.12
C SER A 82 -2.56 -5.66 -9.02
N GLY A 83 -3.38 -5.87 -10.04
CA GLY A 83 -4.84 -5.75 -9.95
C GLY A 83 -5.57 -7.07 -9.63
N GLN A 84 -4.85 -8.20 -9.63
CA GLN A 84 -5.39 -9.55 -9.44
C GLN A 84 -5.05 -10.07 -8.05
N TYR A 85 -6.07 -10.23 -7.22
CA TYR A 85 -5.97 -10.75 -5.84
C TYR A 85 -6.86 -11.97 -5.61
N ASN A 86 -7.51 -12.52 -6.64
CA ASN A 86 -8.33 -13.71 -6.49
C ASN A 86 -7.47 -14.95 -6.70
N VAL A 87 -7.43 -15.82 -5.69
CA VAL A 87 -6.92 -17.18 -5.84
C VAL A 87 -8.11 -18.11 -5.99
N SER A 88 -8.12 -18.89 -7.06
CA SER A 88 -9.05 -19.99 -7.25
C SER A 88 -8.54 -21.23 -6.51
N GLY A 89 -9.36 -21.85 -5.66
CA GLY A 89 -9.05 -23.16 -5.10
C GLY A 89 -9.08 -24.20 -6.22
N ASP A 90 -7.91 -24.65 -6.67
CA ASP A 90 -7.67 -25.61 -7.75
C ASP A 90 -8.46 -25.42 -9.06
N HIS A 91 -7.79 -24.87 -10.08
CA HIS A 91 -7.96 -25.37 -11.44
C HIS A 91 -6.87 -26.42 -11.68
N THR A 92 -7.16 -27.68 -11.39
CA THR A 92 -6.47 -28.79 -12.04
C THR A 92 -6.92 -28.79 -13.51
N PRO A 93 -6.01 -28.74 -14.50
CA PRO A 93 -6.37 -28.88 -15.92
C PRO A 93 -6.93 -30.27 -16.23
#